data_AF-A0A2N3PJ24-F1
#
_entry.id   AF-A0A2N3PJ24-F1
#
_cell.length_a   1.000
_cell.length_b   1.000
_cell.length_c   1.000
_cell.angle_alpha   90.00
_cell.angle_beta   90.00
_cell.angle_gamma   90.00
#
_symmetry.space_group_name_H-M   'P 1'
#
loop_
_entity.id
_entity.type
_entity.pdbx_description
1 polymer ?
#
loop_
_entity_poly.entity_id
_entity_poly.type
_entity_poly.pdbx_seq_one_letter_code
_entity_poly.pdbx_strand_id
1 'polypeptide(L)'
;MKAIFVVFNDLKDVKNFDNNLKFYEYELNYIENFYSDQFYAILRRNYQDIKQKKTILFGLKYPLESLEDRNFIKEFINYSTKTQANYYYFPKPTNKANLNNFALFALQESITLDVFKISILQKQGAISIYQHERLQQMLYKENFKKDSVFKRFYPESKQLFELSPFWQEYQVDDTINTYNLIQRATYFYPAPKGIGIQLNNICNLECTMCWHFSPIYKAMHDEETKKFYASKKELESSIVYGILDYAGKHKCTVHFSAKGEPTIDKRLPDFIAYAKKAGCPVISLVTNATLLDKKLAKKLLDSGLNRIYFSVDGATEETYEKTRGVKLSLVESNICNFLEESKNYNDIRVRFNCTLEGDAINEVDTFIEKWKPYANEIQSLNFTYVNSYTQDGGSLKKQINDACDNARVCNDPWLTDLLIVDPVGNVYPSCGCPVSQKNSAGGGGIING
;
A
#
# COMPACT_ATOMS: atom_id res chain seq x y z
N MET A 1 0.82 -34.83 -22.63
CA MET A 1 0.33 -33.66 -21.86
C MET A 1 0.94 -32.44 -22.51
N LYS A 2 0.12 -31.54 -23.07
CA LYS A 2 0.59 -30.36 -23.81
C LYS A 2 0.93 -29.23 -22.83
N ALA A 3 2.03 -28.52 -23.06
CA ALA A 3 2.36 -27.32 -22.27
C ALA A 3 2.03 -26.05 -23.05
N ILE A 4 1.41 -25.07 -22.40
CA ILE A 4 1.16 -23.74 -22.97
C ILE A 4 1.89 -22.71 -22.14
N PHE A 5 2.84 -22.01 -22.73
CA PHE A 5 3.58 -20.94 -22.09
C PHE A 5 3.00 -19.59 -22.51
N VAL A 6 2.67 -18.78 -21.52
CA VAL A 6 2.18 -17.41 -21.69
C VAL A 6 3.18 -16.48 -21.02
N VAL A 7 3.85 -15.67 -21.82
CA VAL A 7 4.90 -14.74 -21.38
C VAL A 7 4.31 -13.33 -21.30
N PHE A 8 4.40 -12.71 -20.12
CA PHE A 8 3.87 -11.38 -19.84
C PHE A 8 4.99 -10.32 -19.83
N ASN A 9 4.76 -9.18 -20.49
CA ASN A 9 5.63 -7.98 -20.59
C ASN A 9 6.89 -8.08 -21.49
N ASP A 10 7.45 -6.87 -21.73
CA ASP A 10 8.56 -6.44 -22.59
C ASP A 10 9.94 -7.02 -22.20
N LEU A 11 10.03 -8.35 -22.15
CA LEU A 11 11.29 -9.05 -21.93
C LEU A 11 12.18 -8.87 -23.16
N LYS A 12 13.16 -7.96 -23.07
CA LYS A 12 14.33 -7.99 -23.96
C LYS A 12 14.98 -9.38 -23.75
N ASP A 13 15.16 -10.15 -24.82
CA ASP A 13 15.75 -11.51 -24.84
C ASP A 13 14.87 -12.76 -24.68
N VAL A 14 13.57 -12.74 -24.98
CA VAL A 14 12.79 -13.99 -25.05
C VAL A 14 13.23 -14.94 -26.19
N LYS A 15 14.11 -14.50 -27.10
CA LYS A 15 14.69 -15.37 -28.14
C LYS A 15 15.45 -16.58 -27.56
N ASN A 16 15.85 -16.55 -26.29
CA ASN A 16 16.54 -17.65 -25.61
C ASN A 16 15.65 -18.55 -24.73
N PHE A 17 14.34 -18.28 -24.67
CA PHE A 17 13.41 -19.14 -23.92
C PHE A 17 13.23 -20.49 -24.61
N ASP A 18 13.19 -20.50 -25.95
CA ASP A 18 13.04 -21.70 -26.80
C ASP A 18 14.17 -22.71 -26.61
N ASN A 19 15.43 -22.26 -26.52
CA ASN A 19 16.59 -23.14 -26.36
C ASN A 19 16.56 -24.00 -25.08
N ASN A 20 15.77 -23.61 -24.09
CA ASN A 20 15.72 -24.24 -22.77
C ASN A 20 14.52 -25.18 -22.57
N LEU A 21 13.54 -25.18 -23.49
CA LEU A 21 12.31 -25.97 -23.42
C LEU A 21 12.24 -27.13 -24.42
N LYS A 22 13.36 -27.46 -25.09
CA LYS A 22 13.48 -28.50 -26.14
C LYS A 22 12.94 -29.91 -25.78
N PHE A 23 12.53 -30.13 -24.54
CA PHE A 23 12.09 -31.42 -24.01
C PHE A 23 10.56 -31.58 -23.95
N TYR A 24 9.75 -30.61 -24.40
CA TYR A 24 8.28 -30.66 -24.32
C TYR A 24 7.61 -30.30 -25.65
N GLU A 25 6.46 -30.93 -25.95
CA GLU A 25 5.53 -30.41 -26.96
C GLU A 25 4.83 -29.18 -26.34
N TYR A 26 5.18 -27.99 -26.83
CA TYR A 26 4.72 -26.75 -26.21
C TYR A 26 4.22 -25.71 -27.21
N GLU A 27 3.39 -24.80 -26.71
CA GLU A 27 2.90 -23.63 -27.42
C GLU A 27 3.34 -22.37 -26.66
N LEU A 28 3.91 -21.38 -27.36
CA LEU A 28 4.38 -20.13 -26.76
C LEU A 28 3.55 -18.94 -27.23
N ASN A 29 3.05 -18.15 -26.28
CA ASN A 29 2.23 -16.97 -26.52
C ASN A 29 2.79 -15.76 -25.76
N TYR A 30 2.91 -14.64 -26.46
CA TYR A 30 3.33 -13.37 -25.89
C TYR A 30 2.12 -12.48 -25.68
N ILE A 31 1.96 -11.98 -24.45
CA ILE A 31 0.81 -11.18 -24.07
C ILE A 31 1.28 -9.97 -23.27
N GLU A 32 0.86 -8.78 -23.69
CA GLU A 32 1.23 -7.53 -23.01
C GLU A 32 0.49 -7.35 -21.67
N ASN A 33 -0.76 -7.81 -21.60
CA ASN A 33 -1.62 -7.60 -20.44
C ASN A 33 -2.34 -8.89 -20.03
N PHE A 34 -2.30 -9.18 -18.73
CA PHE A 34 -3.04 -10.29 -18.12
C PHE A 34 -4.54 -10.17 -18.42
N TYR A 35 -5.15 -9.00 -18.23
CA TYR A 35 -6.58 -8.78 -18.49
C TYR A 35 -6.85 -8.43 -19.96
N SER A 36 -6.37 -9.25 -20.89
CA SER A 36 -6.56 -9.05 -22.33
C SER A 36 -7.51 -10.08 -22.94
N ASP A 37 -8.19 -9.67 -24.02
CA ASP A 37 -9.00 -10.60 -24.82
C ASP A 37 -8.14 -11.67 -25.50
N GLN A 38 -6.86 -11.39 -25.79
CA GLN A 38 -5.90 -12.36 -26.29
C GLN A 38 -5.66 -13.50 -25.29
N PHE A 39 -5.41 -13.17 -24.01
CA PHE A 39 -5.22 -14.19 -22.98
C PHE A 39 -6.50 -14.99 -22.74
N TYR A 40 -7.65 -14.32 -22.74
CA TYR A 40 -8.94 -14.98 -22.66
C TYR A 40 -9.17 -15.98 -23.81
N ALA A 41 -8.80 -15.63 -25.04
CA ALA A 41 -8.93 -16.52 -26.20
C ALA A 41 -8.06 -17.78 -26.05
N ILE A 42 -6.84 -17.66 -25.52
CA ILE A 42 -5.96 -18.81 -25.22
C ILE A 42 -6.59 -19.71 -24.17
N LEU A 43 -7.09 -19.14 -23.07
CA LEU A 43 -7.78 -19.90 -22.03
C LEU A 43 -9.02 -20.62 -22.58
N ARG A 44 -9.83 -19.93 -23.40
CA ARG A 44 -11.05 -20.48 -23.99
C ARG A 44 -10.77 -21.63 -24.94
N ARG A 45 -9.77 -21.50 -25.83
CA ARG A 45 -9.42 -22.55 -26.79
C ARG A 45 -8.96 -23.84 -26.10
N ASN A 46 -8.28 -23.71 -24.96
CA ASN A 46 -7.72 -24.84 -24.23
C ASN A 46 -8.53 -25.23 -22.98
N TYR A 47 -9.72 -24.66 -22.79
CA TYR A 47 -10.53 -24.80 -21.57
C TYR A 47 -10.83 -26.26 -21.22
N GLN A 48 -11.28 -27.05 -22.21
CA GLN A 48 -11.62 -28.46 -22.00
C GLN A 48 -10.38 -29.30 -21.66
N ASP A 49 -9.25 -29.06 -22.31
CA ASP A 49 -8.04 -29.82 -22.07
C ASP A 49 -7.41 -29.50 -20.71
N ILE A 50 -7.46 -28.23 -20.28
CA ILE A 50 -7.05 -27.84 -18.93
C ILE A 50 -7.97 -28.48 -17.90
N LYS A 51 -9.29 -28.43 -18.11
CA LYS A 51 -10.27 -29.06 -17.20
C LYS A 51 -10.10 -30.58 -17.08
N GLN A 52 -9.68 -31.23 -18.17
CA GLN A 52 -9.40 -32.67 -18.22
C GLN A 52 -7.95 -33.02 -17.84
N LYS A 53 -7.15 -32.06 -17.35
CA LYS A 53 -5.73 -32.24 -16.99
C LYS A 53 -4.85 -32.79 -18.13
N LYS A 54 -5.23 -32.54 -19.39
CA LYS A 54 -4.48 -32.90 -20.60
C LYS A 54 -3.45 -31.85 -20.98
N THR A 55 -3.68 -30.61 -20.53
CA THR A 55 -2.87 -29.43 -20.83
C THR A 55 -2.55 -28.67 -19.56
N ILE A 56 -1.31 -28.20 -19.43
CA ILE A 56 -0.86 -27.31 -18.35
C ILE A 56 -0.58 -25.94 -18.96
N LEU A 57 -1.10 -24.88 -18.35
CA LEU A 57 -0.80 -23.51 -18.73
C LEU A 57 0.17 -22.86 -17.74
N PHE A 58 1.33 -22.44 -18.24
CA PHE A 58 2.34 -21.72 -17.50
C PHE A 58 2.25 -20.22 -17.80
N GLY A 59 2.15 -19.39 -16.77
CA GLY A 59 2.30 -17.94 -16.90
C GLY A 59 3.65 -17.49 -16.37
N LEU A 60 4.36 -16.70 -17.16
CA LEU A 60 5.74 -16.30 -16.90
C LEU A 60 5.88 -14.78 -16.92
N LYS A 61 6.29 -14.23 -15.78
CA LYS A 61 6.59 -12.82 -15.54
C LYS A 61 7.83 -12.69 -14.64
N TYR A 62 8.85 -13.47 -14.95
CA TYR A 62 10.10 -13.54 -14.21
C TYR A 62 11.28 -13.22 -15.15
N PRO A 63 12.35 -12.54 -14.67
CA PRO A 63 13.54 -12.26 -15.48
C PRO A 63 14.15 -13.54 -16.06
N LEU A 64 14.80 -13.45 -17.21
CA LEU A 64 15.44 -14.59 -17.90
C LEU A 64 16.90 -14.32 -18.27
N GLU A 65 17.54 -13.39 -17.56
CA GLU A 65 18.83 -12.84 -17.94
C GLU A 65 19.98 -13.77 -17.50
N SER A 66 19.89 -14.34 -16.30
CA SER A 66 20.95 -15.16 -15.70
C SER A 66 20.75 -16.67 -15.90
N LEU A 67 21.79 -17.47 -15.62
CA LEU A 67 21.66 -18.93 -15.63
C LEU A 67 20.79 -19.41 -14.45
N GLU A 68 20.90 -18.72 -13.33
CA GLU A 68 20.14 -18.93 -12.11
C GLU A 68 18.64 -18.76 -12.37
N ASP A 69 18.22 -17.69 -13.06
CA ASP A 69 16.83 -17.45 -13.45
C ASP A 69 16.27 -18.63 -14.27
N ARG A 70 17.06 -19.08 -15.25
CA ARG A 70 16.68 -20.16 -16.17
C ARG A 70 16.57 -21.50 -15.44
N ASN A 71 17.48 -21.79 -14.52
CA ASN A 71 17.44 -23.00 -13.72
C ASN A 71 16.23 -23.01 -12.78
N PHE A 72 15.94 -21.87 -12.15
CA PHE A 72 14.78 -21.71 -11.29
C PHE A 72 13.45 -21.97 -12.02
N ILE A 73 13.26 -21.39 -13.21
CA ILE A 73 12.05 -21.63 -14.01
C ILE A 73 11.95 -23.09 -14.44
N LYS A 74 13.05 -23.74 -14.82
CA LYS A 74 13.06 -25.17 -15.15
C LYS A 74 12.63 -26.03 -13.97
N GLU A 75 13.11 -25.72 -12.77
CA GLU A 75 12.73 -26.42 -11.56
C GLU A 75 11.21 -26.28 -11.29
N PHE A 76 10.69 -25.06 -11.38
CA PHE A 76 9.26 -24.79 -11.23
C PHE A 76 8.40 -25.56 -12.24
N ILE A 77 8.80 -25.58 -13.52
CA ILE A 77 8.09 -26.31 -14.58
C ILE A 77 8.12 -27.82 -14.30
N ASN A 78 9.30 -28.36 -13.97
CA ASN A 78 9.47 -29.78 -13.67
C ASN A 78 8.64 -30.22 -12.47
N TYR A 79 8.63 -29.41 -11.41
CA TYR A 79 7.85 -29.64 -10.21
C TYR A 79 6.35 -29.65 -10.54
N SER A 80 5.86 -28.59 -11.16
CA SER A 80 4.43 -28.44 -11.50
C SER A 80 3.95 -29.56 -12.42
N THR A 81 4.75 -29.97 -13.41
CA THR A 81 4.39 -31.04 -14.36
C THR A 81 4.19 -32.40 -13.70
N LYS A 82 4.86 -32.66 -12.57
CA LYS A 82 4.74 -33.93 -11.82
C LYS A 82 3.54 -33.95 -10.88
N THR A 83 3.03 -32.78 -10.52
CA THR A 83 1.89 -32.61 -9.62
C THR A 83 0.57 -32.54 -10.39
N GLN A 84 -0.56 -32.66 -9.69
CA GLN A 84 -1.91 -32.50 -10.28
C GLN A 84 -2.66 -31.29 -9.70
N ALA A 85 -1.92 -30.28 -9.24
CA ALA A 85 -2.44 -29.10 -8.57
C ALA A 85 -1.94 -27.81 -9.24
N ASN A 86 -2.66 -26.72 -9.00
CA ASN A 86 -2.25 -25.40 -9.47
C ASN A 86 -1.15 -24.82 -8.56
N TYR A 87 -0.05 -24.35 -9.15
CA TYR A 87 1.05 -23.73 -8.41
C TYR A 87 1.30 -22.30 -8.83
N TYR A 88 1.78 -21.48 -7.91
CA TYR A 88 2.26 -20.14 -8.21
C TYR A 88 3.50 -19.81 -7.42
N TYR A 89 4.23 -18.81 -7.90
CA TYR A 89 5.39 -18.26 -7.23
C TYR A 89 5.30 -16.73 -7.20
N PHE A 90 5.51 -16.18 -6.01
CA PHE A 90 5.75 -14.76 -5.78
C PHE A 90 7.15 -14.60 -5.19
N PRO A 91 8.00 -13.74 -5.75
CA PRO A 91 9.24 -13.37 -5.10
C PRO A 91 8.91 -12.70 -3.76
N LYS A 92 9.37 -13.31 -2.68
CA LYS A 92 9.24 -12.78 -1.32
C LYS A 92 10.65 -12.60 -0.76
N PRO A 93 11.32 -11.47 -1.07
CA PRO A 93 12.63 -11.16 -0.49
C PRO A 93 12.60 -11.22 1.03
N THR A 94 11.43 -10.92 1.62
CA THR A 94 11.14 -11.10 3.04
C THR A 94 9.74 -11.68 3.22
N ASN A 95 9.46 -12.31 4.36
CA ASN A 95 8.16 -12.90 4.67
C ASN A 95 6.99 -11.89 4.73
N LYS A 96 7.29 -10.59 4.68
CA LYS A 96 6.31 -9.47 4.70
C LYS A 96 6.14 -8.79 3.35
N ALA A 97 6.99 -9.14 2.38
CA ALA A 97 7.00 -8.59 1.05
C ALA A 97 5.77 -9.04 0.25
N ASN A 98 4.76 -8.18 0.17
CA ASN A 98 3.55 -8.46 -0.58
C ASN A 98 3.65 -7.87 -2.00
N LEU A 99 3.92 -8.76 -2.97
CA LEU A 99 3.70 -8.51 -4.39
C LEU A 99 2.24 -8.82 -4.73
N ASN A 100 1.53 -7.82 -5.27
CA ASN A 100 0.17 -8.01 -5.80
C ASN A 100 0.19 -8.49 -7.26
N ASN A 101 1.17 -9.34 -7.62
CA ASN A 101 1.36 -9.79 -9.01
C ASN A 101 2.23 -11.05 -9.06
N PHE A 102 1.84 -12.05 -9.84
CA PHE A 102 2.57 -13.32 -9.92
C PHE A 102 3.88 -13.15 -10.69
N ALA A 103 4.89 -13.93 -10.31
CA ALA A 103 6.06 -14.12 -11.15
C ALA A 103 5.90 -15.36 -12.04
N LEU A 104 5.47 -16.47 -11.46
CA LEU A 104 5.21 -17.72 -12.16
C LEU A 104 3.89 -18.29 -11.72
N PHE A 105 3.17 -18.96 -12.63
CA PHE A 105 2.09 -19.85 -12.24
C PHE A 105 1.99 -21.04 -13.20
N ALA A 106 1.41 -22.13 -12.71
CA ALA A 106 1.06 -23.34 -13.45
C ALA A 106 -0.40 -23.69 -13.15
N LEU A 107 -1.26 -23.56 -14.16
CA LEU A 107 -2.69 -23.86 -14.09
C LEU A 107 -2.96 -25.22 -14.73
N GLN A 108 -3.54 -26.12 -13.95
CA GLN A 108 -3.79 -27.52 -14.30
C GLN A 108 -5.22 -27.98 -14.00
N GLU A 109 -5.94 -27.27 -13.14
CA GLU A 109 -7.29 -27.65 -12.73
C GLU A 109 -8.16 -26.44 -12.34
N SER A 110 -9.48 -26.68 -12.28
CA SER A 110 -10.46 -25.76 -11.69
C SER A 110 -10.48 -24.33 -12.28
N ILE A 111 -10.25 -24.21 -13.59
CA ILE A 111 -10.29 -22.93 -14.31
C ILE A 111 -11.69 -22.28 -14.29
N THR A 112 -11.76 -21.00 -13.94
CA THR A 112 -12.98 -20.18 -13.87
C THR A 112 -13.07 -19.17 -15.00
N LEU A 113 -13.32 -19.65 -16.22
CA LEU A 113 -13.31 -18.82 -17.43
C LEU A 113 -14.29 -17.64 -17.38
N ASP A 114 -15.50 -17.85 -16.86
CA ASP A 114 -16.53 -16.81 -16.80
C ASP A 114 -16.19 -15.71 -15.77
N VAL A 115 -15.64 -16.11 -14.61
CA VAL A 115 -15.15 -15.16 -13.60
C VAL A 115 -14.05 -14.28 -14.19
N PHE A 116 -13.15 -14.89 -14.95
CA PHE A 116 -12.08 -14.16 -15.62
C PHE A 116 -12.62 -13.18 -16.67
N LYS A 117 -13.64 -13.56 -17.46
CA LYS A 117 -14.26 -12.65 -18.46
C LYS A 117 -14.90 -11.43 -17.81
N ILE A 118 -15.60 -11.59 -16.68
CA ILE A 118 -16.22 -10.49 -15.94
C ILE A 118 -15.15 -9.53 -15.41
N SER A 119 -14.00 -10.06 -14.98
CA SER A 119 -12.86 -9.24 -14.54
C SER A 119 -12.28 -8.41 -15.69
N ILE A 120 -12.20 -8.97 -16.92
CA ILE A 120 -11.82 -8.20 -18.11
C ILE A 120 -12.84 -7.07 -18.39
N LEU A 121 -14.14 -7.36 -18.35
CA LEU A 121 -15.19 -6.35 -18.57
C LEU A 121 -15.12 -5.21 -17.55
N GLN A 122 -14.81 -5.52 -16.29
CA GLN A 122 -14.59 -4.52 -15.24
C GLN A 122 -13.38 -3.64 -15.55
N LYS A 123 -12.26 -4.23 -16.00
CA LYS A 123 -11.06 -3.49 -16.38
C LYS A 123 -11.26 -2.61 -17.62
N GLN A 124 -12.14 -3.03 -18.52
CA GLN A 124 -12.55 -2.26 -19.71
C GLN A 124 -13.61 -1.17 -19.38
N GLY A 125 -14.09 -1.09 -18.14
CA GLY A 125 -15.11 -0.12 -17.71
C GLY A 125 -16.53 -0.46 -18.18
N ALA A 126 -16.76 -1.65 -18.74
CA ALA A 126 -18.08 -2.08 -19.23
C ALA A 126 -19.06 -2.40 -18.09
N ILE A 127 -18.54 -2.69 -16.89
CA ILE A 127 -19.33 -2.93 -15.67
C ILE A 127 -18.69 -2.22 -14.48
N SER A 128 -19.50 -1.86 -13.49
CA SER A 128 -19.02 -1.25 -12.25
C SER A 128 -18.33 -2.26 -11.34
N ILE A 129 -17.54 -1.77 -10.38
CA ILE A 129 -16.89 -2.60 -9.35
C ILE A 129 -17.95 -3.40 -8.57
N TYR A 130 -19.08 -2.76 -8.22
CA TYR A 130 -20.18 -3.41 -7.52
C TYR A 130 -20.81 -4.55 -8.34
N GLN A 131 -21.02 -4.33 -9.64
CA GLN A 131 -21.55 -5.38 -10.54
C GLN A 131 -20.57 -6.55 -10.67
N HIS A 132 -19.27 -6.26 -10.81
CA HIS A 132 -18.21 -7.26 -10.86
C HIS A 132 -18.22 -8.15 -9.61
N GLU A 133 -18.21 -7.55 -8.42
CA GLU A 133 -18.18 -8.29 -7.15
C GLU A 133 -19.41 -9.18 -6.98
N ARG A 134 -20.60 -8.68 -7.32
CA ARG A 134 -21.86 -9.43 -7.22
C ARG A 134 -21.88 -10.63 -8.18
N LEU A 135 -21.51 -10.43 -9.44
CA LEU A 135 -21.49 -11.50 -10.43
C LEU A 135 -20.43 -12.55 -10.10
N GLN A 136 -19.25 -12.13 -9.65
CA GLN A 136 -18.18 -13.02 -9.21
C GLN A 136 -18.66 -13.91 -8.06
N GLN A 137 -19.34 -13.34 -7.06
CA GLN A 137 -19.92 -14.13 -5.96
C GLN A 137 -20.97 -15.14 -6.42
N MET A 138 -21.80 -14.79 -7.41
CA MET A 138 -22.80 -15.72 -7.97
C MET A 138 -22.11 -16.90 -8.66
N LEU A 139 -21.15 -16.63 -9.55
CA LEU A 139 -20.43 -17.67 -10.29
C LEU A 139 -19.64 -18.61 -9.36
N TYR A 140 -19.02 -18.10 -8.30
CA TYR A 140 -18.35 -18.98 -7.34
C TYR A 140 -19.33 -19.82 -6.53
N LYS A 141 -20.49 -19.28 -6.14
CA LYS A 141 -21.52 -20.05 -5.41
C LYS A 141 -22.14 -21.16 -6.26
N GLU A 142 -22.29 -20.93 -7.55
CA GLU A 142 -22.79 -21.94 -8.50
C GLU A 142 -21.77 -23.07 -8.72
N ASN A 143 -20.49 -22.71 -8.84
CA ASN A 143 -19.45 -23.67 -9.23
C ASN A 143 -18.73 -24.34 -8.04
N PHE A 144 -18.76 -23.77 -6.84
CA PHE A 144 -18.00 -24.24 -5.68
C PHE A 144 -18.79 -24.17 -4.37
N LYS A 145 -18.57 -25.12 -3.46
CA LYS A 145 -19.25 -25.17 -2.15
C LYS A 145 -18.80 -24.01 -1.24
N LYS A 146 -19.75 -23.39 -0.52
CA LYS A 146 -19.63 -22.13 0.25
C LYS A 146 -18.41 -22.02 1.19
N ASP A 147 -17.92 -23.13 1.76
CA ASP A 147 -16.97 -23.09 2.88
C ASP A 147 -15.48 -23.10 2.49
N SER A 148 -15.13 -23.37 1.23
CA SER A 148 -13.72 -23.54 0.81
C SER A 148 -13.14 -22.35 0.05
N VAL A 149 -13.92 -21.62 -0.74
CA VAL A 149 -13.40 -20.60 -1.67
C VAL A 149 -13.04 -19.27 -0.98
N PHE A 150 -13.73 -18.94 0.11
CA PHE A 150 -13.60 -17.61 0.74
C PHE A 150 -12.64 -17.58 1.94
N LYS A 151 -12.05 -18.71 2.35
CA LYS A 151 -11.26 -18.79 3.59
C LYS A 151 -9.84 -18.20 3.50
N ARG A 152 -9.36 -17.79 2.33
CA ARG A 152 -8.07 -17.10 2.18
C ARG A 152 -8.10 -16.17 0.96
N PHE A 153 -8.74 -15.02 1.11
CA PHE A 153 -8.54 -13.91 0.19
C PHE A 153 -7.27 -13.17 0.61
N TYR A 154 -6.18 -13.49 -0.05
CA TYR A 154 -4.96 -12.68 0.00
C TYR A 154 -5.10 -11.60 -1.09
N PRO A 155 -5.18 -10.29 -0.75
CA PRO A 155 -5.18 -9.21 -1.72
C PRO A 155 -4.08 -9.34 -2.79
N GLU A 156 -3.01 -10.03 -2.44
CA GLU A 156 -1.80 -10.27 -3.22
C GLU A 156 -2.01 -11.16 -4.46
N SER A 157 -3.04 -12.01 -4.50
CA SER A 157 -3.23 -13.02 -5.55
C SER A 157 -4.50 -12.85 -6.39
N LYS A 158 -5.13 -11.66 -6.38
CA LYS A 158 -6.41 -11.40 -7.08
C LYS A 158 -6.44 -11.91 -8.53
N GLN A 159 -5.37 -11.68 -9.29
CA GLN A 159 -5.22 -12.16 -10.68
C GLN A 159 -5.34 -13.68 -10.80
N LEU A 160 -4.66 -14.42 -9.93
CA LEU A 160 -4.68 -15.88 -9.92
C LEU A 160 -6.03 -16.40 -9.41
N PHE A 161 -6.60 -15.76 -8.39
CA PHE A 161 -7.92 -16.11 -7.86
C PHE A 161 -9.01 -16.04 -8.93
N GLU A 162 -8.96 -15.01 -9.79
CA GLU A 162 -9.90 -14.85 -10.91
C GLU A 162 -9.73 -15.91 -12.01
N LEU A 163 -8.56 -16.54 -12.12
CA LEU A 163 -8.32 -17.68 -13.02
C LEU A 163 -8.76 -19.03 -12.42
N SER A 164 -8.55 -19.20 -11.12
CA SER A 164 -8.92 -20.40 -10.37
C SER A 164 -8.98 -20.08 -8.87
N PRO A 165 -9.91 -20.65 -8.10
CA PRO A 165 -9.95 -20.45 -6.65
C PRO A 165 -8.94 -21.31 -5.88
N PHE A 166 -8.31 -22.30 -6.53
CA PHE A 166 -7.41 -23.23 -5.87
C PHE A 166 -5.99 -23.05 -6.36
N TRP A 167 -5.09 -22.79 -5.43
CA TRP A 167 -3.68 -22.52 -5.70
C TRP A 167 -2.81 -22.95 -4.53
N GLN A 168 -1.63 -23.49 -4.82
CA GLN A 168 -0.58 -23.78 -3.86
C GLN A 168 0.64 -22.90 -4.14
N GLU A 169 1.22 -22.33 -3.10
CA GLU A 169 2.46 -21.56 -3.24
C GLU A 169 3.64 -22.52 -3.40
N TYR A 170 4.41 -22.34 -4.46
CA TYR A 170 5.68 -23.02 -4.66
C TYR A 170 6.71 -22.46 -3.68
N GLN A 171 7.09 -23.29 -2.71
CA GLN A 171 8.07 -22.93 -1.69
C GLN A 171 9.47 -23.00 -2.29
N VAL A 172 10.28 -21.98 -2.03
CA VAL A 172 11.66 -21.89 -2.47
C VAL A 172 12.59 -21.84 -1.26
N ASP A 173 13.84 -22.21 -1.46
CA ASP A 173 14.86 -22.09 -0.42
C ASP A 173 15.31 -20.63 -0.21
N ASP A 174 16.08 -20.41 0.86
CA ASP A 174 16.63 -19.10 1.21
C ASP A 174 17.65 -18.58 0.18
N THR A 175 18.24 -19.46 -0.63
CA THR A 175 19.19 -19.10 -1.68
C THR A 175 18.48 -18.29 -2.76
N ILE A 176 17.33 -18.77 -3.23
CA ILE A 176 16.50 -18.08 -4.22
C ILE A 176 15.93 -16.77 -3.64
N ASN A 177 15.49 -16.77 -2.38
CA ASN A 177 15.01 -15.54 -1.73
C ASN A 177 16.11 -14.47 -1.63
N THR A 178 17.32 -14.88 -1.25
CA THR A 178 18.49 -13.99 -1.18
C THR A 178 18.88 -13.48 -2.56
N TYR A 179 18.91 -14.35 -3.57
CA TYR A 179 19.17 -13.95 -4.94
C TYR A 179 18.16 -12.90 -5.44
N ASN A 180 16.87 -13.13 -5.19
CA ASN A 180 15.83 -12.18 -5.56
C ASN A 180 15.98 -10.84 -4.85
N LEU A 181 16.35 -10.84 -3.56
CA LEU A 181 16.58 -9.62 -2.78
C LEU A 181 17.77 -8.81 -3.33
N ILE A 182 18.89 -9.46 -3.63
CA ILE A 182 20.13 -8.78 -4.00
C ILE A 182 20.14 -8.39 -5.48
N GLN A 183 19.71 -9.31 -6.36
CA GLN A 183 19.89 -9.17 -7.80
C GLN A 183 18.60 -8.73 -8.52
N ARG A 184 17.42 -9.01 -7.94
CA ARG A 184 16.12 -8.79 -8.61
C ARG A 184 15.18 -7.82 -7.90
N ALA A 185 15.61 -7.20 -6.79
CA ALA A 185 14.75 -6.27 -6.05
C ALA A 185 14.30 -5.10 -6.93
N THR A 186 15.16 -4.54 -7.77
CA THR A 186 14.78 -3.44 -8.68
C THR A 186 13.83 -3.88 -9.80
N TYR A 187 13.85 -5.15 -10.19
CA TYR A 187 12.91 -5.69 -11.18
C TYR A 187 11.53 -5.90 -10.56
N PHE A 188 11.47 -6.52 -9.38
CA PHE A 188 10.19 -6.78 -8.69
C PHE A 188 9.62 -5.53 -8.02
N TYR A 189 10.48 -4.57 -7.66
CA TYR A 189 10.15 -3.36 -6.92
C TYR A 189 10.87 -2.14 -7.51
N PRO A 190 10.51 -1.76 -8.76
CA PRO A 190 11.19 -0.69 -9.49
C PRO A 190 10.95 0.70 -8.89
N ALA A 191 9.96 0.84 -8.02
CA ALA A 191 9.57 2.08 -7.36
C ALA A 191 8.85 1.80 -6.04
N PRO A 192 8.87 2.74 -5.08
CA PRO A 192 8.09 2.63 -3.84
C PRO A 192 6.59 2.62 -4.13
N LYS A 193 5.81 1.96 -3.26
CA LYS A 193 4.33 1.97 -3.34
C LYS A 193 3.75 3.35 -3.00
N GLY A 194 4.41 4.07 -2.10
CA GLY A 194 3.99 5.40 -1.67
C GLY A 194 5.16 6.30 -1.35
N ILE A 195 4.93 7.60 -1.51
CA ILE A 195 5.87 8.66 -1.14
C ILE A 195 5.16 9.65 -0.21
N GLY A 196 5.69 9.81 0.99
CA GLY A 196 5.30 10.82 1.96
C GLY A 196 6.09 12.09 1.72
N ILE A 197 5.41 13.21 1.56
CA ILE A 197 6.03 14.52 1.31
C ILE A 197 5.73 15.41 2.51
N GLN A 198 6.78 15.73 3.27
CA GLN A 198 6.70 16.69 4.37
C GLN A 198 7.05 18.07 3.82
N LEU A 199 6.02 18.90 3.59
CA LEU A 199 6.21 20.20 2.97
C LEU A 199 6.95 21.19 3.85
N ASN A 200 6.78 21.07 5.17
CA ASN A 200 7.35 21.98 6.15
C ASN A 200 7.56 21.27 7.50
N ASN A 201 8.29 21.91 8.41
CA ASN A 201 8.55 21.44 9.77
C ASN A 201 7.81 22.26 10.85
N ILE A 202 6.69 22.88 10.50
CA ILE A 202 5.94 23.75 11.41
C ILE A 202 4.53 23.23 11.60
N CYS A 203 4.00 23.37 12.80
CA CYS A 203 2.63 23.04 13.13
C CYS A 203 2.02 24.19 13.91
N ASN A 204 0.72 24.39 13.75
CA ASN A 204 -0.04 25.38 14.49
C ASN A 204 -0.61 24.83 15.81
N LEU A 205 -0.27 23.58 16.17
CA LEU A 205 -0.67 22.91 17.41
C LEU A 205 0.55 22.29 18.12
N GLU A 206 0.43 22.11 19.43
CA GLU A 206 1.44 21.49 20.30
C GLU A 206 0.86 20.29 21.06
N CYS A 207 0.22 19.37 20.34
CA CYS A 207 -0.53 18.26 20.94
C CYS A 207 0.34 17.44 21.92
N THR A 208 -0.25 16.98 23.02
CA THR A 208 0.45 16.31 24.13
C THR A 208 1.23 15.07 23.68
N MET A 209 0.65 14.27 22.78
CA MET A 209 1.27 13.06 22.23
C MET A 209 2.32 13.31 21.16
N CYS A 210 2.44 14.54 20.65
CA CYS A 210 3.22 14.80 19.44
C CYS A 210 4.72 14.84 19.75
N TRP A 211 5.48 13.85 19.27
CA TRP A 211 6.94 13.84 19.44
C TRP A 211 7.62 15.11 18.90
N HIS A 212 7.07 15.74 17.87
CA HIS A 212 7.66 16.93 17.22
C HIS A 212 7.39 18.24 17.98
N PHE A 213 6.16 18.45 18.45
CA PHE A 213 5.73 19.77 18.94
C PHE A 213 5.29 19.80 20.40
N SER A 214 5.07 18.64 21.04
CA SER A 214 4.71 18.58 22.45
C SER A 214 5.80 19.21 23.31
N PRO A 215 5.45 20.07 24.29
CA PRO A 215 6.41 20.60 25.25
C PRO A 215 7.17 19.49 26.01
N ILE A 216 6.51 18.36 26.27
CA ILE A 216 7.10 17.21 26.97
C ILE A 216 8.21 16.58 26.13
N TYR A 217 7.94 16.30 24.86
CA TYR A 217 8.90 15.61 23.99
C TYR A 217 9.98 16.53 23.42
N LYS A 218 9.70 17.85 23.27
CA LYS A 218 10.73 18.84 22.92
C LYS A 218 11.91 18.83 23.89
N ALA A 219 11.67 18.57 25.18
CA ALA A 219 12.73 18.46 26.18
C ALA A 219 13.64 17.23 25.94
N MET A 220 13.14 16.20 25.26
CA MET A 220 13.86 14.96 24.95
C MET A 220 14.58 14.99 23.59
N HIS A 221 14.43 16.07 22.82
CA HIS A 221 15.08 16.23 21.52
C HIS A 221 16.61 16.31 21.66
N ASP A 222 17.33 15.65 20.76
CA ASP A 222 18.76 15.84 20.63
C ASP A 222 19.09 17.21 19.99
N GLU A 223 20.37 17.57 19.98
CA GLU A 223 20.81 18.87 19.47
C GLU A 223 20.53 19.07 17.97
N GLU A 224 20.54 17.99 17.18
CA GLU A 224 20.22 18.06 15.75
C GLU A 224 18.72 18.31 15.54
N THR A 225 17.87 17.62 16.30
CA THR A 225 16.42 17.80 16.32
C THR A 225 16.05 19.22 16.70
N LYS A 226 16.65 19.75 17.78
CA LYS A 226 16.42 21.13 18.22
C LYS A 226 16.79 22.12 17.12
N LYS A 227 17.96 21.96 16.49
CA LYS A 227 18.38 22.81 15.35
C LYS A 227 17.42 22.71 14.17
N PHE A 228 16.90 21.52 13.88
CA PHE A 228 15.95 21.30 12.80
C PHE A 228 14.64 22.09 13.04
N TYR A 229 14.07 22.06 14.24
CA TYR A 229 12.83 22.79 14.57
C TYR A 229 13.04 24.26 14.98
N ALA A 230 14.27 24.69 15.23
CA ALA A 230 14.59 26.08 15.60
C ALA A 230 14.31 27.10 14.49
N SER A 231 14.20 26.66 13.23
CA SER A 231 13.89 27.52 12.09
C SER A 231 12.88 26.86 11.17
N LYS A 232 12.04 27.69 10.53
CA LYS A 232 11.11 27.23 9.51
C LYS A 232 11.89 26.68 8.33
N LYS A 233 11.55 25.45 7.94
CA LYS A 233 12.02 24.77 6.73
C LYS A 233 10.82 24.52 5.83
N GLU A 234 11.03 24.71 4.53
CA GLU A 234 10.05 24.43 3.50
C GLU A 234 10.74 23.65 2.39
N LEU A 235 10.10 22.57 1.95
CA LEU A 235 10.61 21.79 0.84
C LEU A 235 10.55 22.64 -0.44
N GLU A 236 11.66 22.64 -1.19
CA GLU A 236 11.77 23.39 -2.42
C GLU A 236 10.74 22.89 -3.45
N SER A 237 10.04 23.82 -4.12
CA SER A 237 9.00 23.46 -5.10
C SER A 237 9.54 22.58 -6.23
N SER A 238 10.77 22.80 -6.69
CA SER A 238 11.41 22.01 -7.75
C SER A 238 11.54 20.53 -7.34
N ILE A 239 11.92 20.27 -6.09
CA ILE A 239 12.01 18.92 -5.51
C ILE A 239 10.61 18.30 -5.44
N VAL A 240 9.61 19.05 -4.96
CA VAL A 240 8.22 18.54 -4.90
C VAL A 240 7.74 18.13 -6.30
N TYR A 241 7.89 18.98 -7.32
CA TYR A 241 7.47 18.64 -8.68
C TYR A 241 8.23 17.44 -9.25
N GLY A 242 9.54 17.33 -9.01
CA GLY A 242 10.32 16.17 -9.41
C GLY A 242 9.85 14.86 -8.75
N ILE A 243 9.49 14.91 -7.47
CA ILE A 243 8.88 13.76 -6.76
C ILE A 243 7.53 13.39 -7.39
N LEU A 244 6.70 14.38 -7.71
CA LEU A 244 5.38 14.15 -8.29
C LEU A 244 5.46 13.59 -9.71
N ASP A 245 6.43 14.03 -10.53
CA ASP A 245 6.69 13.45 -11.85
C ASP A 245 7.11 11.98 -11.75
N TYR A 246 8.04 11.68 -10.83
CA TYR A 246 8.45 10.31 -10.54
C TYR A 246 7.26 9.46 -10.06
N ALA A 247 6.48 9.96 -9.10
CA ALA A 247 5.31 9.27 -8.57
C ALA A 247 4.26 9.00 -9.65
N GLY A 248 3.98 9.98 -10.51
CA GLY A 248 3.02 9.87 -11.61
C GLY A 248 3.44 8.84 -12.68
N LYS A 249 4.73 8.83 -13.03
CA LYS A 249 5.33 7.85 -13.95
C LYS A 249 5.25 6.43 -13.41
N HIS A 250 5.50 6.24 -12.12
CA HIS A 250 5.55 4.92 -11.48
C HIS A 250 4.24 4.51 -10.77
N LYS A 251 3.19 5.34 -10.86
CA LYS A 251 1.89 5.13 -10.20
C LYS A 251 2.01 4.97 -8.67
N CYS A 252 2.95 5.68 -8.06
CA CYS A 252 3.11 5.74 -6.62
C CYS A 252 1.96 6.53 -5.98
N THR A 253 1.53 6.12 -4.80
CA THR A 253 0.66 6.96 -3.96
C THR A 253 1.45 8.12 -3.37
N VAL A 254 0.84 9.29 -3.23
CA VAL A 254 1.47 10.47 -2.63
C VAL A 254 0.72 10.85 -1.37
N HIS A 255 1.44 11.15 -0.29
CA HIS A 255 0.87 11.50 1.00
C HIS A 255 1.50 12.78 1.54
N PHE A 256 0.73 13.86 1.59
CA PHE A 256 1.14 15.10 2.25
C PHE A 256 0.87 14.96 3.75
N SER A 257 1.93 14.74 4.54
CA SER A 257 1.81 14.44 5.98
C SER A 257 3.12 14.69 6.74
N ALA A 258 3.04 14.57 8.07
CA ALA A 258 4.16 14.42 9.03
C ALA A 258 5.09 15.64 9.24
N LYS A 259 5.83 15.64 10.37
CA LYS A 259 6.72 16.70 10.90
C LYS A 259 6.16 18.13 11.03
N GLY A 260 4.96 18.40 10.51
CA GLY A 260 4.28 19.70 10.53
C GLY A 260 2.81 19.54 10.10
N GLU A 261 2.13 20.66 9.93
CA GLU A 261 0.77 20.72 9.39
C GLU A 261 0.83 21.13 7.90
N PRO A 262 0.49 20.23 6.95
CA PRO A 262 0.60 20.53 5.52
C PRO A 262 -0.27 21.71 5.08
N THR A 263 -1.43 21.94 5.72
CA THR A 263 -2.34 23.04 5.34
C THR A 263 -1.78 24.44 5.66
N ILE A 264 -0.65 24.55 6.37
CA ILE A 264 0.08 25.81 6.52
C ILE A 264 0.75 26.23 5.20
N ASP A 265 1.13 25.27 4.35
CA ASP A 265 1.77 25.57 3.07
C ASP A 265 0.72 26.00 2.03
N LYS A 266 0.74 27.28 1.66
CA LYS A 266 -0.20 27.87 0.69
C LYS A 266 -0.08 27.27 -0.72
N ARG A 267 1.03 26.59 -1.02
CA ARG A 267 1.30 25.91 -2.31
C ARG A 267 0.65 24.52 -2.37
N LEU A 268 0.18 23.97 -1.25
CA LEU A 268 -0.37 22.61 -1.16
C LEU A 268 -1.43 22.30 -2.25
N PRO A 269 -2.43 23.16 -2.52
CA PRO A 269 -3.39 22.90 -3.59
C PRO A 269 -2.76 22.78 -4.98
N ASP A 270 -1.73 23.58 -5.27
CA ASP A 270 -1.04 23.56 -6.56
C ASP A 270 -0.22 22.27 -6.72
N PHE A 271 0.37 21.76 -5.65
CA PHE A 271 1.03 20.46 -5.63
C PHE A 271 0.04 19.30 -5.80
N ILE A 272 -1.15 19.37 -5.19
CA ILE A 272 -2.21 18.37 -5.39
C ILE A 272 -2.68 18.37 -6.85
N ALA A 273 -2.93 19.55 -7.42
CA ALA A 273 -3.32 19.70 -8.83
C ALA A 273 -2.25 19.13 -9.77
N TYR A 274 -0.98 19.39 -9.48
CA TYR A 274 0.13 18.81 -10.23
C TYR A 274 0.19 17.29 -10.10
N ALA A 275 0.05 16.74 -8.89
CA ALA A 275 0.05 15.30 -8.65
C ALA A 275 -1.08 14.60 -9.43
N LYS A 276 -2.27 15.21 -9.49
CA LYS A 276 -3.39 14.69 -10.29
C LYS A 276 -3.06 14.70 -11.77
N LYS A 277 -2.50 15.80 -12.28
CA LYS A 277 -2.06 15.94 -13.68
C LYS A 277 -0.95 14.95 -14.06
N ALA A 278 0.01 14.72 -13.17
CA ALA A 278 1.09 13.73 -13.36
C ALA A 278 0.57 12.28 -13.36
N GLY A 279 -0.67 12.05 -12.94
CA GLY A 279 -1.31 10.74 -12.96
C GLY A 279 -1.03 9.89 -11.72
N CYS A 280 -0.78 10.53 -10.57
CA CYS A 280 -0.72 9.85 -9.27
C CYS A 280 -2.09 9.27 -8.91
N PRO A 281 -2.20 7.96 -8.62
CA PRO A 281 -3.49 7.30 -8.38
C PRO A 281 -4.16 7.70 -7.05
N VAL A 282 -3.37 7.92 -6.01
CA VAL A 282 -3.87 8.36 -4.69
C VAL A 282 -3.05 9.55 -4.25
N ILE A 283 -3.74 10.64 -3.92
CA ILE A 283 -3.19 11.89 -3.42
C ILE A 283 -3.86 12.13 -2.08
N SER A 284 -3.12 11.89 -1.01
CA SER A 284 -3.63 11.93 0.35
C SER A 284 -3.12 13.15 1.12
N LEU A 285 -3.95 13.64 2.03
CA LEU A 285 -3.61 14.69 2.99
C LEU A 285 -3.91 14.20 4.41
N VAL A 286 -2.96 14.35 5.32
CA VAL A 286 -3.20 14.22 6.76
C VAL A 286 -3.21 15.62 7.36
N THR A 287 -4.27 15.97 8.08
CA THR A 287 -4.43 17.32 8.66
C THR A 287 -5.13 17.29 10.01
N ASN A 288 -4.80 18.25 10.86
CA ASN A 288 -5.53 18.57 12.09
C ASN A 288 -6.84 19.34 11.84
N ALA A 289 -7.12 19.72 10.59
CA ALA A 289 -8.31 20.42 10.11
C ALA A 289 -8.61 21.79 10.72
N THR A 290 -7.72 22.35 11.54
CA THR A 290 -7.92 23.68 12.15
C THR A 290 -7.90 24.83 11.14
N LEU A 291 -7.11 24.69 10.07
CA LEU A 291 -7.01 25.68 8.97
C LEU A 291 -7.91 25.33 7.77
N LEU A 292 -8.70 24.26 7.86
CA LEU A 292 -9.52 23.75 6.76
C LEU A 292 -10.85 24.49 6.66
N ASP A 293 -10.80 25.79 6.36
CA ASP A 293 -12.00 26.56 6.08
C ASP A 293 -12.70 26.10 4.77
N LYS A 294 -13.91 26.61 4.52
CA LYS A 294 -14.69 26.28 3.30
C LYS A 294 -13.94 26.55 2.00
N LYS A 295 -13.14 27.62 1.95
CA LYS A 295 -12.40 28.02 0.76
C LYS A 295 -11.24 27.06 0.49
N LEU A 296 -10.49 26.70 1.52
CA LEU A 296 -9.40 25.74 1.41
C LEU A 296 -9.94 24.34 1.11
N ALA A 297 -10.99 23.89 1.80
CA ALA A 297 -11.64 22.61 1.54
C ALA A 297 -12.04 22.48 0.06
N LYS A 298 -12.75 23.47 -0.47
CA LYS A 298 -13.11 23.52 -1.89
C LYS A 298 -11.88 23.53 -2.80
N LYS A 299 -10.88 24.37 -2.51
CA LYS A 299 -9.67 24.45 -3.34
C LYS A 299 -8.91 23.11 -3.39
N LEU A 300 -8.83 22.38 -2.27
CA LEU A 300 -8.19 21.06 -2.22
C LEU A 300 -8.97 20.01 -3.04
N LEU A 301 -10.29 20.00 -2.93
CA LEU A 301 -11.17 19.12 -3.71
C LEU A 301 -11.11 19.43 -5.21
N ASP A 302 -11.20 20.71 -5.60
CA ASP A 302 -11.06 21.19 -6.98
C ASP A 302 -9.69 20.83 -7.57
N SER A 303 -8.64 20.80 -6.74
CA SER A 303 -7.28 20.41 -7.14
C SER A 303 -7.14 18.90 -7.38
N GLY A 304 -8.15 18.08 -7.04
CA GLY A 304 -8.14 16.64 -7.27
C GLY A 304 -7.61 15.82 -6.09
N LEU A 305 -7.65 16.36 -4.86
CA LEU A 305 -7.43 15.57 -3.65
C LEU A 305 -8.45 14.42 -3.61
N ASN A 306 -7.97 13.19 -3.45
CA ASN A 306 -8.85 12.01 -3.46
C ASN A 306 -8.74 11.15 -2.19
N ARG A 307 -7.94 11.57 -1.21
CA ARG A 307 -7.97 11.02 0.13
C ARG A 307 -7.63 12.06 1.19
N ILE A 308 -8.35 12.06 2.30
CA ILE A 308 -8.03 12.89 3.46
C ILE A 308 -8.13 12.08 4.75
N TYR A 309 -7.21 12.36 5.68
CA TYR A 309 -7.18 11.81 7.02
C TYR A 309 -7.30 12.97 8.02
N PHE A 310 -8.41 13.00 8.75
CA PHE A 310 -8.60 13.92 9.86
C PHE A 310 -8.02 13.34 11.13
N SER A 311 -7.11 14.08 11.76
CA SER A 311 -6.56 13.69 13.06
C SER A 311 -7.42 14.30 14.17
N VAL A 312 -8.28 13.47 14.77
CA VAL A 312 -9.22 13.89 15.81
C VAL A 312 -9.07 12.95 17.01
N ASP A 313 -8.40 13.41 18.07
CA ASP A 313 -8.00 12.58 19.22
C ASP A 313 -8.89 12.86 20.45
N GLY A 314 -10.18 12.57 20.33
CA GLY A 314 -11.19 12.81 21.37
C GLY A 314 -12.57 13.07 20.79
N ALA A 315 -13.62 12.74 21.53
CA ALA A 315 -15.02 12.98 21.19
C ALA A 315 -15.65 14.11 22.00
N THR A 316 -15.05 14.55 23.10
CA THR A 316 -15.55 15.68 23.90
C THR A 316 -14.66 16.91 23.78
N GLU A 317 -15.23 18.11 23.99
CA GLU A 317 -14.48 19.36 23.97
C GLU A 317 -13.35 19.35 25.01
N GLU A 318 -13.63 18.86 26.22
CA GLU A 318 -12.67 18.77 27.32
C GLU A 318 -11.46 17.87 26.96
N THR A 319 -11.73 16.64 26.52
CA THR A 319 -10.67 15.69 26.14
C THR A 319 -9.84 16.23 24.99
N TYR A 320 -10.49 16.80 23.98
CA TYR A 320 -9.82 17.28 22.79
C TYR A 320 -8.99 18.55 23.04
N GLU A 321 -9.52 19.53 23.80
CA GLU A 321 -8.77 20.73 24.19
C GLU A 321 -7.56 20.36 25.05
N LYS A 322 -7.72 19.44 26.01
CA LYS A 322 -6.60 18.93 26.83
C LYS A 322 -5.50 18.29 25.98
N THR A 323 -5.90 17.58 24.91
CA THR A 323 -4.99 16.80 24.09
C THR A 323 -4.31 17.61 22.99
N ARG A 324 -5.06 18.49 22.31
CA ARG A 324 -4.62 19.23 21.11
C ARG A 324 -4.54 20.74 21.30
N GLY A 325 -5.01 21.27 22.42
CA GLY A 325 -4.93 22.71 22.75
C GLY A 325 -5.86 23.61 21.93
N VAL A 326 -6.86 23.03 21.27
CA VAL A 326 -7.81 23.77 20.42
C VAL A 326 -9.22 23.22 20.58
N LYS A 327 -10.21 24.08 20.33
CA LYS A 327 -11.63 23.74 20.39
C LYS A 327 -12.00 22.64 19.42
N LEU A 328 -12.65 21.58 19.91
CA LEU A 328 -13.18 20.50 19.08
C LEU A 328 -14.28 21.03 18.15
N SER A 329 -15.18 21.86 18.68
CA SER A 329 -16.24 22.51 17.89
C SER A 329 -15.77 23.23 16.62
N LEU A 330 -14.59 23.87 16.65
CA LEU A 330 -13.98 24.49 15.46
C LEU A 330 -13.61 23.43 14.42
N VAL A 331 -12.92 22.38 14.87
CA VAL A 331 -12.44 21.29 14.01
C VAL A 331 -13.63 20.52 13.42
N GLU A 332 -14.64 20.23 14.22
CA GLU A 332 -15.88 19.59 13.78
C GLU A 332 -16.61 20.41 12.74
N SER A 333 -16.71 21.73 12.93
CA SER A 333 -17.32 22.62 11.93
C SER A 333 -16.57 22.57 10.60
N ASN A 334 -15.24 22.63 10.62
CA ASN A 334 -14.41 22.53 9.42
C ASN A 334 -14.57 21.17 8.72
N ILE A 335 -14.58 20.08 9.48
CA ILE A 335 -14.77 18.73 8.94
C ILE A 335 -16.17 18.57 8.35
N CYS A 336 -17.23 19.01 9.04
CA CYS A 336 -18.60 18.97 8.52
C CYS A 336 -18.71 19.77 7.21
N ASN A 337 -18.12 20.97 7.15
CA ASN A 337 -18.07 21.76 5.92
C ASN A 337 -17.35 21.04 4.78
N PHE A 338 -16.23 20.36 5.08
CA PHE A 338 -15.54 19.53 4.09
C PHE A 338 -16.40 18.35 3.63
N LEU A 339 -17.06 17.64 4.56
CA LEU A 339 -17.92 16.49 4.25
C LEU A 339 -19.09 16.89 3.35
N GLU A 340 -19.74 18.02 3.64
CA GLU A 340 -20.80 18.56 2.78
C GLU A 340 -20.29 18.92 1.37
N GLU A 341 -19.16 19.62 1.27
CA GLU A 341 -18.58 19.94 -0.04
C GLU A 341 -18.14 18.66 -0.78
N SER A 342 -17.64 17.65 -0.07
CA SER A 342 -17.14 16.40 -0.63
C SER A 342 -18.21 15.59 -1.38
N LYS A 343 -19.50 15.78 -1.06
CA LYS A 343 -20.64 15.15 -1.77
C LYS A 343 -20.72 15.52 -3.26
N ASN A 344 -20.10 16.64 -3.65
CA ASN A 344 -20.03 17.07 -5.05
C ASN A 344 -18.92 16.36 -5.85
N TYR A 345 -18.16 15.45 -5.24
CA TYR A 345 -16.99 14.79 -5.84
C TYR A 345 -17.07 13.27 -5.67
N ASN A 346 -16.80 12.53 -6.75
CA ASN A 346 -16.99 11.07 -6.76
C ASN A 346 -15.79 10.25 -6.28
N ASP A 347 -14.59 10.84 -6.15
CA ASP A 347 -13.33 10.11 -5.93
C ASP A 347 -12.69 10.38 -4.55
N ILE A 348 -13.32 11.19 -3.70
CA ILE A 348 -12.77 11.53 -2.38
C ILE A 348 -13.06 10.45 -1.34
N ARG A 349 -12.03 10.01 -0.62
CA ARG A 349 -12.13 9.08 0.51
C ARG A 349 -11.77 9.78 1.80
N VAL A 350 -12.71 9.84 2.74
CA VAL A 350 -12.51 10.46 4.05
C VAL A 350 -12.21 9.42 5.12
N ARG A 351 -11.19 9.64 5.93
CA ARG A 351 -10.81 8.77 7.04
C ARG A 351 -10.51 9.60 8.28
N PHE A 352 -10.69 8.99 9.44
CA PHE A 352 -10.29 9.58 10.71
C PHE A 352 -9.17 8.74 11.32
N ASN A 353 -8.22 9.43 11.94
CA ASN A 353 -7.23 8.85 12.82
C ASN A 353 -7.44 9.45 14.21
N CYS A 354 -7.73 8.59 15.19
CA CYS A 354 -7.87 8.94 16.59
C CYS A 354 -6.80 8.20 17.39
N THR A 355 -5.91 8.98 18.00
CA THR A 355 -4.90 8.53 18.94
C THR A 355 -5.55 8.40 20.31
N LEU A 356 -5.67 7.17 20.79
CA LEU A 356 -6.25 6.86 22.08
C LEU A 356 -5.21 7.03 23.19
N GLU A 357 -5.27 8.19 23.84
CA GLU A 357 -4.50 8.55 25.03
C GLU A 357 -5.43 9.14 26.10
N GLY A 358 -5.14 8.88 27.39
CA GLY A 358 -5.89 9.46 28.50
C GLY A 358 -7.40 9.19 28.40
N ASP A 359 -8.19 10.27 28.50
CA ASP A 359 -9.65 10.21 28.53
C ASP A 359 -10.25 9.76 27.19
N ALA A 360 -9.55 9.97 26.06
CA ALA A 360 -10.01 9.56 24.72
C ALA A 360 -10.21 8.04 24.60
N ILE A 361 -9.52 7.24 25.42
CA ILE A 361 -9.69 5.78 25.47
C ILE A 361 -11.14 5.39 25.80
N ASN A 362 -11.81 6.19 26.64
CA ASN A 362 -13.17 5.92 27.11
C ASN A 362 -14.24 6.55 26.20
N GLU A 363 -13.83 7.24 25.13
CA GLU A 363 -14.73 8.02 24.27
C GLU A 363 -15.00 7.37 22.91
N VAL A 364 -14.55 6.14 22.67
CA VAL A 364 -14.67 5.45 21.37
C VAL A 364 -16.11 5.35 20.89
N ASP A 365 -17.04 4.90 21.75
CA ASP A 365 -18.45 4.76 21.38
C ASP A 365 -19.10 6.12 21.10
N THR A 366 -18.79 7.12 21.94
CA THR A 366 -19.22 8.51 21.76
C THR A 366 -18.72 9.08 20.43
N PHE A 367 -17.46 8.78 20.08
CA PHE A 367 -16.86 9.18 18.81
C PHE A 367 -17.60 8.56 17.62
N ILE A 368 -17.88 7.26 17.68
CA ILE A 368 -18.62 6.54 16.62
C ILE A 368 -20.01 7.12 16.45
N GLU A 369 -20.78 7.28 17.52
CA GLU A 369 -22.14 7.83 17.46
C GLU A 369 -22.14 9.27 16.94
N LYS A 370 -21.12 10.07 17.27
CA LYS A 370 -20.99 11.44 16.77
C LYS A 370 -20.86 11.51 15.25
N TRP A 371 -20.05 10.63 14.65
CA TRP A 371 -19.77 10.64 13.20
C TRP A 371 -20.71 9.76 12.38
N LYS A 372 -21.55 8.97 13.03
CA LYS A 372 -22.56 8.10 12.40
C LYS A 372 -23.47 8.78 11.38
N PRO A 373 -23.91 10.05 11.54
CA PRO A 373 -24.69 10.74 10.52
C PRO A 373 -23.98 10.90 9.17
N TYR A 374 -22.65 10.84 9.15
CA TYR A 374 -21.80 10.96 7.96
C TYR A 374 -21.22 9.61 7.51
N ALA A 375 -21.84 8.49 7.89
CA ALA A 375 -21.33 7.15 7.60
C ALA A 375 -21.23 6.82 6.10
N ASN A 376 -21.94 7.55 5.23
CA ASN A 376 -21.84 7.37 3.77
C ASN A 376 -20.61 8.05 3.18
N GLU A 377 -20.18 9.17 3.80
CA GLU A 377 -19.05 9.98 3.37
C GLU A 377 -17.73 9.50 4.00
N ILE A 378 -17.80 8.88 5.18
CA ILE A 378 -16.64 8.41 5.93
C ILE A 378 -16.33 6.95 5.59
N GLN A 379 -15.13 6.71 5.05
CA GLN A 379 -14.67 5.36 4.70
C GLN A 379 -14.20 4.56 5.92
N SER A 380 -13.52 5.18 6.88
CA SER A 380 -13.00 4.47 8.05
C SER A 380 -12.72 5.39 9.24
N LEU A 381 -12.98 4.87 10.44
CA LEU A 381 -12.53 5.44 11.71
C LEU A 381 -11.40 4.55 12.25
N ASN A 382 -10.18 5.07 12.34
CA ASN A 382 -9.02 4.32 12.80
C ASN A 382 -8.65 4.76 14.21
N PHE A 383 -8.60 3.82 15.14
CA PHE A 383 -8.19 4.06 16.53
C PHE A 383 -6.82 3.45 16.78
N THR A 384 -5.88 4.26 17.26
CA THR A 384 -4.49 3.84 17.53
C THR A 384 -4.13 4.12 18.98
N TYR A 385 -3.73 3.10 19.73
CA TYR A 385 -3.18 3.30 21.08
C TYR A 385 -1.73 3.74 20.96
N VAL A 386 -1.38 4.85 21.63
CA VAL A 386 0.01 5.28 21.77
C VAL A 386 0.50 4.92 23.16
N ASN A 387 1.70 4.34 23.23
CA ASN A 387 2.40 4.20 24.50
C ASN A 387 2.87 5.60 24.90
N SER A 388 2.29 6.16 25.95
CA SER A 388 2.80 7.38 26.57
C SER A 388 4.02 7.05 27.42
N TYR A 389 5.03 7.91 27.36
CA TYR A 389 6.29 7.71 28.08
C TYR A 389 6.37 8.67 29.28
N THR A 390 6.89 8.19 30.40
CA THR A 390 7.25 9.00 31.57
C THR A 390 8.51 9.83 31.27
N GLN A 391 8.77 10.87 32.08
CA GLN A 391 9.91 11.80 31.89
C GLN A 391 11.29 11.10 31.92
N ASP A 392 11.38 9.92 32.53
CA ASP A 392 12.54 9.04 32.58
C ASP A 392 12.59 8.00 31.44
N GLY A 393 11.66 8.05 30.48
CA GLY A 393 11.60 7.16 29.32
C GLY A 393 10.88 5.82 29.55
N GLY A 394 10.25 5.63 30.72
CA GLY A 394 9.43 4.45 31.01
C GLY A 394 8.08 4.45 30.25
N SER A 395 7.62 3.31 29.76
CA SER A 395 6.29 3.19 29.14
C SER A 395 5.20 3.12 30.21
N LEU A 396 4.14 3.93 30.09
CA LEU A 396 2.97 3.91 30.98
C LEU A 396 2.09 2.65 30.82
N LYS A 397 2.29 1.85 29.76
CA LYS A 397 1.70 0.51 29.61
C LYS A 397 2.79 -0.54 29.39
N LYS A 398 2.78 -1.57 30.24
CA LYS A 398 3.52 -2.82 30.04
C LYS A 398 2.96 -3.50 28.79
N GLN A 399 3.71 -3.54 27.68
CA GLN A 399 3.34 -4.43 26.59
C GLN A 399 3.71 -5.86 26.96
N ILE A 400 2.86 -6.78 26.49
CA ILE A 400 3.07 -8.21 26.51
C ILE A 400 4.38 -8.51 25.77
N ASN A 401 5.30 -9.18 26.46
CA ASN A 401 6.61 -9.65 26.00
C ASN A 401 7.64 -8.59 25.61
N ASP A 402 8.28 -8.01 26.63
CA ASP A 402 9.63 -7.43 26.55
C ASP A 402 10.71 -8.52 26.37
N ALA A 403 10.55 -9.36 25.36
CA ALA A 403 11.65 -10.15 24.78
C ALA A 403 12.03 -9.47 23.46
N CYS A 404 12.52 -8.24 23.54
CA CYS A 404 13.05 -7.52 22.39
C CYS A 404 14.57 -7.71 22.34
N ASP A 405 15.00 -8.97 22.21
CA ASP A 405 16.37 -9.30 21.83
C ASP A 405 16.50 -9.14 20.30
N ASN A 406 17.56 -8.43 19.91
CA ASN A 406 18.06 -8.18 18.56
C ASN A 406 17.44 -7.02 17.77
N ALA A 407 18.34 -6.25 17.14
CA ALA A 407 18.08 -5.16 16.22
C ALA A 407 16.92 -5.48 15.26
N ARG A 408 15.86 -4.68 15.30
CA ARG A 408 14.79 -4.75 14.29
C ARG A 408 15.32 -4.15 13.00
N VAL A 409 16.00 -4.96 12.21
CA VAL A 409 16.24 -4.66 10.79
C VAL A 409 14.88 -4.41 10.16
N CYS A 410 14.73 -3.33 9.39
CA CYS A 410 13.54 -3.15 8.59
C CYS A 410 13.43 -4.37 7.68
N ASN A 411 12.43 -5.23 7.92
CA ASN A 411 12.19 -6.39 7.06
C ASN A 411 11.66 -5.97 5.68
N ASP A 412 11.63 -4.66 5.39
CA ASP A 412 11.00 -4.16 4.19
C ASP A 412 11.44 -2.75 3.73
N PRO A 413 12.74 -2.47 3.55
CA PRO A 413 13.19 -1.11 3.27
C PRO A 413 12.72 -0.59 1.91
N TRP A 414 12.51 -1.49 0.94
CA TRP A 414 12.10 -1.16 -0.43
C TRP A 414 10.59 -1.35 -0.69
N LEU A 415 9.87 -2.07 0.18
CA LEU A 415 8.42 -2.32 0.07
C LEU A 415 7.65 -1.75 1.26
N THR A 416 8.32 -1.00 2.13
CA THR A 416 7.66 -0.02 2.98
C THR A 416 6.63 0.71 2.13
N ASP A 417 5.38 0.68 2.60
CA ASP A 417 4.26 1.31 1.89
C ASP A 417 4.47 2.82 1.66
N LEU A 418 5.51 3.40 2.28
CA LEU A 418 5.83 4.81 2.24
C LEU A 418 7.34 5.08 2.44
N LEU A 419 8.00 5.66 1.42
CA LEU A 419 9.24 6.41 1.60
C LEU A 419 8.91 7.85 1.94
N ILE A 420 9.63 8.49 2.86
CA ILE A 420 9.36 9.86 3.30
C ILE A 420 10.46 10.78 2.83
N VAL A 421 10.06 11.95 2.31
CA VAL A 421 10.94 13.09 2.01
C VAL A 421 10.66 14.19 3.02
N ASP A 422 11.68 14.63 3.76
CA ASP A 422 11.54 15.71 4.73
C ASP A 422 11.64 17.12 4.12
N PRO A 423 11.36 18.19 4.88
CA PRO A 423 11.42 19.58 4.41
C PRO A 423 12.79 20.07 3.95
N VAL A 424 13.87 19.30 4.15
CA VAL A 424 15.21 19.65 3.63
C VAL A 424 15.66 18.70 2.51
N GLY A 425 14.80 17.79 2.07
CA GLY A 425 15.03 16.89 0.93
C GLY A 425 15.65 15.54 1.28
N ASN A 426 15.80 15.19 2.57
CA ASN A 426 16.31 13.87 2.95
C ASN A 426 15.26 12.79 2.70
N VAL A 427 15.69 11.61 2.26
CA VAL A 427 14.83 10.46 1.98
C VAL A 427 15.09 9.33 2.98
N TYR A 428 14.02 8.76 3.54
CA TYR A 428 14.11 7.68 4.53
C TYR A 428 12.86 6.78 4.53
N PRO A 429 12.97 5.52 4.98
CA PRO A 429 11.82 4.64 5.14
C PRO A 429 10.88 5.14 6.25
N SER A 430 9.58 4.88 6.17
CA SER A 430 8.59 5.34 7.16
C SER A 430 8.90 4.98 8.62
N CYS A 431 9.60 3.86 8.84
CA CYS A 431 10.05 3.40 10.16
C CYS A 431 11.40 3.97 10.61
N GLY A 432 11.97 4.93 9.87
CA GLY A 432 13.26 5.53 10.18
C GLY A 432 13.14 7.04 10.17
N CYS A 433 12.47 7.64 11.16
CA CYS A 433 12.51 9.09 11.30
C CYS A 433 13.99 9.53 11.48
N PRO A 434 14.58 10.36 10.59
CA PRO A 434 16.01 10.66 10.60
C PRO A 434 16.44 11.55 11.76
N VAL A 435 15.50 12.01 12.57
CA VAL A 435 15.74 13.06 13.55
C VAL A 435 16.15 12.49 14.91
N SER A 436 16.65 11.26 14.95
CA SER A 436 17.45 10.77 16.08
C SER A 436 18.04 9.40 15.75
N GLN A 437 18.98 9.34 14.82
CA GLN A 437 19.76 8.09 14.62
C GLN A 437 20.67 7.72 15.81
N LYS A 438 20.56 8.40 16.96
CA LYS A 438 21.13 7.91 18.22
C LYS A 438 20.12 7.60 19.32
N ASN A 439 18.84 7.97 19.22
CA ASN A 439 17.81 7.68 20.24
C ASN A 439 16.36 7.85 19.74
N SER A 440 16.07 7.62 18.46
CA SER A 440 14.69 7.69 17.92
C SER A 440 13.86 6.52 18.44
N ALA A 441 13.31 6.67 19.64
CA ALA A 441 12.27 5.78 20.17
C ALA A 441 10.88 6.01 19.54
N GLY A 442 10.82 6.71 18.40
CA GLY A 442 9.69 6.70 17.48
C GLY A 442 9.85 5.57 16.46
N GLY A 443 9.75 4.33 16.93
CA GLY A 443 9.74 3.11 16.12
C GLY A 443 11.03 2.82 15.35
N GLY A 444 11.94 2.05 15.93
CA GLY A 444 13.12 1.49 15.24
C GLY A 444 14.43 1.84 15.94
N GLY A 445 14.89 0.95 16.83
CA GLY A 445 16.17 1.11 17.53
C GLY A 445 17.37 0.86 16.60
N ILE A 446 18.45 1.60 16.83
CA ILE A 446 19.79 1.40 16.24
C ILE A 446 20.72 0.89 17.35
N ILE A 447 21.67 0.01 17.00
CA ILE A 447 22.81 -0.33 17.84
C ILE A 447 24.10 0.06 17.09
N ASN A 448 24.98 0.80 17.76
CA ASN A 448 26.40 0.95 17.41
C ASN A 448 27.20 -0.18 18.08
N GLY A 449 28.17 -0.76 17.37
CA GLY A 449 29.22 -1.61 17.93
C GLY A 449 29.11 -3.07 17.54
#